data_AF-A0A0T5YUT4-F1
#
_entry.id   AF-A0A0T5YUT4-F1
#
_cell.length_a   1.000
_cell.length_b   1.000
_cell.length_c   1.000
_cell.angle_alpha   90.00
_cell.angle_beta   90.00
_cell.angle_gamma   90.00
#
_symmetry.space_group_name_H-M   'P 1'
#
loop_
_entity.id
_entity.type
_entity.pdbx_description
1 polymer ?
#
loop_
_entity_poly.entity_id
_entity_poly.type
_entity_poly.pdbx_seq_one_letter_code
_entity_poly.pdbx_strand_id
1 'polypeptide(L)'
;MLDWRDADAYRFAAELDAGGWAWEFLRRNPDYQQEWQAFITTWRALEAEYGRAPNRDFCAWKLDPRAWLAAAECEEGDCRIDGDKVLIECALGARWGFYKFPPDPAADAVVRQERLAWRAVELPTHLLTAGEQPGSGQAALVFDLQLPLAAQLEQAKRLLQIEQRRQIKNASLLPPRIAAHGPRLTRMLQLLDGTQAGAEPSRMVQALGFDSVEALDRALEEAKRLRDGGYRGLLLLD
;
A
#
# COMPACT_ATOMS: atom_id res chain seq x y z
N MET A 1 -17.85 -8.89 -4.60
CA MET A 1 -16.90 -8.66 -5.70
C MET A 1 -17.56 -7.67 -6.65
N LEU A 2 -16.86 -6.60 -7.02
CA LEU A 2 -17.40 -5.58 -7.92
C LEU A 2 -17.45 -6.12 -9.35
N ASP A 3 -18.41 -5.67 -10.16
CA ASP A 3 -18.38 -5.95 -11.59
C ASP A 3 -17.32 -5.06 -12.23
N TRP A 4 -16.18 -5.65 -12.58
CA TRP A 4 -15.04 -4.94 -13.18
C TRP A 4 -15.36 -4.25 -14.51
N ARG A 5 -16.45 -4.67 -15.18
CA ARG A 5 -16.92 -4.08 -16.44
C ARG A 5 -17.77 -2.83 -16.22
N ASP A 6 -18.36 -2.70 -15.03
CA ASP A 6 -19.22 -1.58 -14.68
C ASP A 6 -18.39 -0.44 -14.09
N ALA A 7 -18.28 0.67 -14.83
CA ALA A 7 -17.56 1.84 -14.35
C ALA A 7 -18.23 2.46 -13.11
N ASP A 8 -19.56 2.36 -12.97
CA ASP A 8 -20.29 2.92 -11.83
C ASP A 8 -20.02 2.14 -10.53
N ALA A 9 -19.65 0.86 -10.63
CA ALA A 9 -19.20 0.05 -9.50
C ALA A 9 -17.97 0.67 -8.81
N TYR A 10 -17.20 1.51 -9.51
CA TYR A 10 -16.00 2.18 -8.99
C TYR A 10 -16.23 3.67 -8.68
N ARG A 11 -17.47 4.17 -8.67
CA ARG A 11 -17.76 5.58 -8.39
C ARG A 11 -17.19 6.06 -7.05
N PHE A 12 -17.06 5.16 -6.07
CA PHE A 12 -16.44 5.45 -4.78
C PHE A 12 -14.98 5.90 -4.88
N ALA A 13 -14.28 5.53 -5.96
CA ALA A 13 -12.88 5.88 -6.18
C ALA A 13 -12.64 7.40 -6.24
N ALA A 14 -13.68 8.17 -6.58
CA ALA A 14 -13.63 9.63 -6.61
C ALA A 14 -13.48 10.26 -5.21
N GLU A 15 -13.83 9.53 -4.15
CA GLU A 15 -13.81 10.01 -2.76
C GLU A 15 -12.59 9.51 -1.98
N LEU A 16 -11.74 8.68 -2.60
CA LEU A 16 -10.60 8.07 -1.92
C LEU A 16 -9.44 9.05 -1.79
N ASP A 17 -8.94 9.18 -0.56
CA ASP A 17 -7.62 9.74 -0.29
C ASP A 17 -6.51 8.70 -0.55
N ALA A 18 -5.25 9.10 -0.34
CA ALA A 18 -4.09 8.22 -0.50
C ALA A 18 -4.22 6.92 0.33
N GLY A 19 -4.75 7.02 1.55
CA GLY A 19 -4.96 5.87 2.43
C GLY A 19 -6.05 4.92 1.93
N GLY A 20 -7.15 5.47 1.41
CA GLY A 20 -8.23 4.71 0.79
C GLY A 20 -7.77 3.98 -0.47
N TRP A 21 -6.97 4.64 -1.31
CA TRP A 21 -6.35 3.97 -2.47
C TRP A 21 -5.41 2.85 -2.05
N ALA A 22 -4.52 3.11 -1.09
CA ALA A 22 -3.62 2.10 -0.56
C ALA A 22 -4.38 0.85 -0.06
N TRP A 23 -5.52 1.09 0.61
CA TRP A 23 -6.39 0.03 1.09
C TRP A 23 -7.06 -0.78 -0.01
N GLU A 24 -7.60 -0.12 -1.05
CA GLU A 24 -8.26 -0.84 -2.15
C GLU A 24 -7.30 -1.81 -2.87
N PHE A 25 -6.02 -1.46 -2.96
CA PHE A 25 -5.01 -2.38 -3.47
C PHE A 25 -4.70 -3.49 -2.45
N LEU A 26 -4.39 -3.14 -1.19
CA LEU A 26 -4.04 -4.12 -0.16
C LEU A 26 -5.16 -5.16 0.08
N ARG A 27 -6.41 -4.75 0.17
CA ARG A 27 -7.52 -5.67 0.46
C ARG A 27 -7.77 -6.70 -0.64
N ARG A 28 -7.20 -6.52 -1.83
CA ARG A 28 -7.21 -7.46 -2.97
C ARG A 28 -5.99 -8.37 -2.99
N ASN A 29 -5.02 -8.15 -2.11
CA ASN A 29 -3.83 -8.99 -1.98
C ASN A 29 -4.23 -10.37 -1.40
N PRO A 30 -3.97 -11.48 -2.12
CA PRO A 30 -4.33 -12.82 -1.65
C PRO A 30 -3.58 -13.22 -0.37
N ASP A 31 -2.32 -12.79 -0.22
CA ASP A 31 -1.51 -13.09 0.96
C ASP A 31 -2.06 -12.33 2.17
N TYR A 32 -2.45 -11.06 2.00
CA TYR A 32 -3.14 -10.30 3.06
C TYR A 32 -4.45 -10.97 3.48
N GLN A 33 -5.28 -11.37 2.51
CA GLN A 33 -6.56 -12.03 2.79
C GLN A 33 -6.36 -13.35 3.54
N GLN A 34 -5.37 -14.16 3.14
CA GLN A 34 -5.05 -15.43 3.77
C GLN A 34 -4.54 -15.23 5.21
N GLU A 35 -3.57 -14.34 5.40
CA GLU A 35 -3.01 -14.04 6.72
C GLU A 35 -4.06 -13.44 7.65
N TRP A 36 -4.87 -12.51 7.16
CA TRP A 36 -5.96 -11.92 7.92
C TRP A 36 -6.97 -12.99 8.36
N GLN A 37 -7.31 -13.93 7.47
CA GLN A 37 -8.25 -15.01 7.82
C GLN A 37 -7.67 -15.98 8.86
N ALA A 38 -6.39 -16.31 8.79
CA ALA A 38 -5.72 -17.10 9.82
C ALA A 38 -5.72 -16.36 11.17
N PHE A 39 -5.40 -15.07 11.13
CA PHE A 39 -5.39 -14.20 12.30
C PHE A 39 -6.76 -14.06 12.96
N ILE A 40 -7.82 -13.75 12.19
CA ILE A 40 -9.15 -13.52 12.77
C ILE A 40 -9.73 -14.81 13.39
N THR A 41 -9.41 -15.98 12.83
CA THR A 41 -9.77 -17.27 13.42
C THR A 41 -9.11 -17.43 14.79
N THR A 42 -7.80 -17.18 14.90
CA THR A 42 -7.07 -17.24 16.17
C THR A 42 -7.60 -16.20 17.16
N TRP A 43 -7.82 -14.96 16.71
CA TRP A 43 -8.32 -13.88 17.54
C TRP A 43 -9.70 -14.19 18.12
N ARG A 44 -10.63 -14.69 17.30
CA ARG A 44 -11.99 -15.09 17.76
C ARG A 44 -11.95 -16.24 18.75
N ALA A 45 -11.03 -17.20 18.58
CA ALA A 45 -10.84 -18.28 19.55
C ALA A 45 -10.37 -17.75 20.91
N LEU A 46 -9.38 -16.83 20.90
CA LEU A 46 -8.91 -16.17 22.11
C LEU A 46 -10.01 -15.33 22.78
N GLU A 47 -10.81 -14.60 22.00
CA GLU A 47 -11.95 -13.84 22.53
C GLU A 47 -13.04 -14.73 23.13
N ALA A 48 -13.27 -15.91 22.56
CA ALA A 48 -14.25 -16.86 23.09
C ALA A 48 -13.80 -17.46 24.44
N GLU A 49 -12.50 -17.66 24.62
CA GLU A 49 -11.93 -18.26 25.82
C GLU A 49 -11.72 -17.25 26.96
N TYR A 50 -11.23 -16.05 26.63
CA TYR A 50 -10.80 -15.06 27.63
C TYR A 50 -11.66 -13.79 27.62
N GLY A 51 -12.62 -13.66 26.71
CA GLY A 51 -13.50 -12.50 26.58
C GLY A 51 -12.92 -11.34 25.76
N ARG A 52 -13.72 -10.26 25.67
CA ARG A 52 -13.43 -9.06 24.89
C ARG A 52 -13.10 -7.88 25.80
N ALA A 53 -12.25 -6.97 25.31
CA ALA A 53 -11.98 -5.72 26.00
C ALA A 53 -13.28 -4.91 26.20
N PRO A 54 -13.43 -4.19 27.33
CA PRO A 54 -12.49 -4.08 28.44
C PRO A 54 -12.54 -5.25 29.45
N ASN A 55 -13.50 -6.16 29.35
CA ASN A 55 -13.77 -7.20 30.35
C ASN A 55 -13.01 -8.52 30.12
N ARG A 56 -11.93 -8.49 29.35
CA ARG A 56 -11.12 -9.67 29.03
C ARG A 56 -10.27 -10.09 30.23
N ASP A 57 -10.14 -11.40 30.47
CA ASP A 57 -9.14 -11.93 31.38
C ASP A 57 -7.74 -11.79 30.76
N PHE A 58 -7.15 -10.62 30.94
CA PHE A 58 -5.85 -10.28 30.38
C PHE A 58 -4.71 -11.11 30.99
N CYS A 59 -4.83 -11.51 32.26
CA CYS A 59 -3.81 -12.31 32.94
C CYS A 59 -3.70 -13.69 32.32
N ALA A 60 -4.83 -14.35 32.05
CA ALA A 60 -4.86 -15.63 31.36
C ALA A 60 -4.44 -15.49 29.88
N TRP A 61 -4.98 -14.49 29.17
CA TRP A 61 -4.63 -14.21 27.77
C TRP A 61 -3.13 -14.05 27.56
N LYS A 62 -2.45 -13.30 28.43
CA LYS A 62 -1.01 -13.01 28.30
C LYS A 62 -0.16 -14.29 28.30
N LEU A 63 -0.62 -15.37 28.93
CA LEU A 63 0.09 -16.65 29.00
C LEU A 63 -0.16 -17.57 27.80
N ASP A 64 -1.17 -17.30 26.98
CA ASP A 64 -1.51 -18.12 25.82
C ASP A 64 -0.50 -17.89 24.67
N PRO A 65 0.20 -18.93 24.18
CA PRO A 65 1.17 -18.78 23.08
C PRO A 65 0.53 -18.28 21.77
N ARG A 66 -0.76 -18.53 21.53
CA ARG A 66 -1.48 -18.07 20.33
C ARG A 66 -1.63 -16.55 20.27
N ALA A 67 -1.49 -15.84 21.38
CA ALA A 67 -1.54 -14.39 21.43
C ALA A 67 -0.25 -13.71 20.95
N TRP A 68 0.82 -14.47 20.70
CA TRP A 68 2.16 -13.95 20.45
C TRP A 68 2.80 -14.55 19.20
N LEU A 69 3.63 -13.75 18.54
CA LEU A 69 4.66 -14.20 17.59
C LEU A 69 6.05 -13.94 18.18
N ALA A 70 7.03 -14.73 17.75
CA ALA A 70 8.42 -14.48 18.07
C ALA A 70 8.89 -13.19 17.40
N ALA A 71 9.63 -12.35 18.13
CA ALA A 71 10.16 -11.09 17.59
C ALA A 71 11.10 -11.31 16.39
N ALA A 72 11.78 -12.46 16.33
CA ALA A 72 12.65 -12.83 15.21
C ALA A 72 11.88 -13.07 13.89
N GLU A 73 10.57 -13.35 13.96
CA GLU A 73 9.69 -13.55 12.80
C GLU A 73 9.06 -12.22 12.32
N CYS A 74 9.43 -11.09 12.95
CA CYS A 74 8.90 -9.77 12.66
C CYS A 74 10.03 -8.88 12.10
N GLU A 75 9.95 -8.54 10.81
CA GLU A 75 10.98 -7.76 10.11
C GLU A 75 10.99 -6.27 10.50
N GLU A 76 9.85 -5.70 10.94
CA GLU A 76 9.74 -4.28 11.30
C GLU A 76 8.77 -4.03 12.47
N GLY A 77 9.15 -3.14 13.41
CA GLY A 77 8.20 -2.44 14.28
C GLY A 77 8.53 -2.36 15.78
N ASP A 78 8.25 -1.17 16.33
CA ASP A 78 8.36 -0.73 17.73
C ASP A 78 7.36 -1.41 18.70
N CYS A 79 6.81 -2.58 18.34
CA CYS A 79 5.69 -3.22 19.05
C CYS A 79 6.14 -4.35 20.01
N ARG A 80 7.35 -4.23 20.58
CA ARG A 80 7.87 -5.18 21.57
C ARG A 80 7.26 -4.85 22.93
N ILE A 81 6.34 -5.68 23.40
CA ILE A 81 5.77 -5.54 24.75
C ILE A 81 6.63 -6.31 25.76
N ASP A 82 7.34 -7.37 25.33
CA ASP A 82 8.17 -8.21 26.20
C ASP A 82 9.32 -8.85 25.42
N GLY A 83 10.40 -8.08 25.20
CA GLY A 83 11.73 -8.48 24.68
C GLY A 83 11.78 -9.28 23.37
N ASP A 84 11.22 -10.48 23.41
CA ASP A 84 11.23 -11.53 22.38
C ASP A 84 9.84 -11.88 21.82
N LYS A 85 8.76 -11.25 22.32
CA LYS A 85 7.38 -11.52 21.88
C LYS A 85 6.65 -10.26 21.41
N VAL A 86 5.89 -10.42 20.33
CA VAL A 86 5.03 -9.39 19.72
C VAL A 86 3.60 -9.90 19.69
N LEU A 87 2.64 -9.07 20.07
CA LEU A 87 1.22 -9.43 19.97
C LEU A 87 0.84 -9.70 18.50
N ILE A 88 0.04 -10.74 18.26
CA ILE A 88 -0.34 -11.16 16.90
C ILE A 88 -0.97 -10.03 16.08
N GLU A 89 -1.78 -9.17 16.68
CA GLU A 89 -2.41 -8.03 16.00
C GLU A 89 -1.41 -6.94 15.63
N CYS A 90 -0.38 -6.73 16.47
CA CYS A 90 0.66 -5.75 16.22
C CYS A 90 1.60 -6.23 15.11
N ALA A 91 1.94 -7.51 15.12
CA ALA A 91 2.80 -8.10 14.10
C ALA A 91 2.13 -8.08 12.72
N LEU A 92 0.86 -8.49 12.64
CA LEU A 92 0.12 -8.45 11.38
C LEU A 92 -0.10 -7.01 10.90
N GLY A 93 -0.45 -6.10 11.81
CA GLY A 93 -0.53 -4.67 11.50
C GLY A 93 0.79 -4.15 10.93
N ALA A 94 1.92 -4.42 11.59
CA ALA A 94 3.23 -3.95 11.15
C ALA A 94 3.62 -4.44 9.75
N ARG A 95 3.47 -5.74 9.50
CA ARG A 95 3.77 -6.37 8.21
C ARG A 95 3.04 -5.69 7.04
N TRP A 96 1.77 -5.36 7.24
CA TRP A 96 0.93 -4.76 6.19
C TRP A 96 0.88 -3.23 6.22
N GLY A 97 1.63 -2.60 7.14
CA GLY A 97 1.82 -1.16 7.20
C GLY A 97 0.81 -0.40 8.06
N PHE A 98 0.14 -1.04 9.02
CA PHE A 98 -0.77 -0.42 9.99
C PHE A 98 -0.16 -0.28 11.40
N TYR A 99 -0.50 0.79 12.10
CA TYR A 99 -0.21 0.96 13.54
C TYR A 99 -1.21 0.20 14.43
N LYS A 100 -2.39 -0.12 13.92
CA LYS A 100 -3.50 -0.71 14.66
C LYS A 100 -3.89 -2.08 14.11
N PHE A 101 -4.89 -2.69 14.75
CA PHE A 101 -5.53 -3.93 14.33
C PHE A 101 -5.85 -3.90 12.82
N PRO A 102 -5.47 -4.95 12.07
CA PRO A 102 -5.62 -4.97 10.63
C PRO A 102 -7.11 -5.04 10.23
N PRO A 103 -7.57 -4.16 9.33
CA PRO A 103 -8.97 -4.10 8.91
C PRO A 103 -9.38 -5.35 8.12
N ASP A 104 -10.65 -5.75 8.25
CA ASP A 104 -11.22 -6.85 7.48
C ASP A 104 -11.20 -6.53 5.97
N PRO A 105 -10.58 -7.37 5.10
CA PRO A 105 -10.54 -7.12 3.65
C PRO A 105 -11.92 -7.02 2.99
N ALA A 106 -12.96 -7.60 3.61
CA ALA A 106 -14.34 -7.52 3.14
C ALA A 106 -15.10 -6.27 3.64
N ALA A 107 -14.52 -5.48 4.55
CA ALA A 107 -15.18 -4.30 5.08
C ALA A 107 -15.17 -3.14 4.08
N ASP A 108 -16.28 -2.94 3.38
CA ASP A 108 -16.45 -1.84 2.41
C ASP A 108 -16.67 -0.46 3.10
N ALA A 109 -17.23 -0.44 4.32
CA ALA A 109 -17.73 0.79 4.97
C ALA A 109 -16.82 1.35 6.09
N VAL A 110 -16.03 0.50 6.76
CA VAL A 110 -15.24 0.90 7.95
C VAL A 110 -14.15 1.90 7.58
N VAL A 111 -13.58 1.80 6.38
CA VAL A 111 -12.43 2.60 5.94
C VAL A 111 -12.78 4.00 5.41
N ARG A 112 -14.02 4.21 4.92
CA ARG A 112 -14.44 5.52 4.39
C ARG A 112 -14.75 6.55 5.48
N GLN A 113 -14.95 6.09 6.73
CA GLN A 113 -15.34 6.94 7.86
C GLN A 113 -14.32 6.93 9.00
N GLU A 114 -13.57 5.84 9.19
CA GLU A 114 -12.45 5.78 10.13
C GLU A 114 -11.11 5.87 9.38
N ARG A 115 -10.29 6.87 9.71
CA ARG A 115 -8.95 7.02 9.12
C ARG A 115 -8.11 5.78 9.42
N LEU A 116 -7.74 5.05 8.38
CA LEU A 116 -6.72 4.02 8.45
C LEU A 116 -5.44 4.57 9.08
N ALA A 117 -5.00 3.93 10.15
CA ALA A 117 -3.79 4.32 10.86
C ALA A 117 -2.56 3.67 10.19
N TRP A 118 -2.17 4.17 9.02
CA TRP A 118 -0.98 3.72 8.30
C TRP A 118 0.31 4.10 9.03
N ARG A 119 1.30 3.21 8.98
CA ARG A 119 2.68 3.48 9.37
C ARG A 119 3.31 4.48 8.43
N ALA A 120 4.22 5.29 8.96
CA ALA A 120 5.01 6.19 8.14
C ALA A 120 5.74 5.39 7.05
N VAL A 121 5.75 5.94 5.84
CA VAL A 121 6.51 5.39 4.73
C VAL A 121 7.77 6.21 4.62
N GLU A 122 8.92 5.55 4.77
CA GLU A 122 10.19 6.20 4.53
C GLU A 122 10.38 6.42 3.03
N LEU A 123 10.88 7.60 2.66
CA LEU A 123 11.25 7.87 1.28
C LEU A 123 12.48 7.01 0.94
N PRO A 124 12.38 6.09 -0.04
CA PRO A 124 13.53 5.28 -0.41
C PRO A 124 14.65 6.18 -0.93
N THR A 125 15.84 6.02 -0.37
CA THR A 125 17.03 6.76 -0.80
C THR A 125 17.97 5.80 -1.53
N HIS A 126 18.40 6.19 -2.73
CA HIS A 126 19.33 5.41 -3.56
C HIS A 126 20.50 6.30 -3.95
N LEU A 127 21.72 5.83 -3.67
CA LEU A 127 22.94 6.46 -4.17
C LEU A 127 23.29 5.83 -5.51
N LEU A 128 23.09 6.57 -6.60
CA LEU A 128 23.45 6.12 -7.94
C LEU A 128 24.96 5.82 -8.02
N THR A 129 25.31 4.63 -8.53
CA THR A 129 26.70 4.26 -8.76
C THR A 129 27.21 4.78 -10.12
N ALA A 130 28.52 4.77 -10.33
CA ALA A 130 29.12 5.28 -11.57
C ALA A 130 28.65 4.47 -12.78
N GLY A 131 28.00 5.13 -13.74
CA GLY A 131 27.47 4.50 -14.96
C GLY A 131 25.97 4.18 -14.89
N GLU A 132 25.35 4.25 -13.72
CA GLU A 132 23.89 4.18 -13.59
C GLU A 132 23.23 5.47 -14.11
N GLN A 133 22.05 5.30 -14.70
CA GLN A 133 21.22 6.41 -15.15
C GLN A 133 19.95 6.48 -14.29
N PRO A 134 19.46 7.68 -13.96
CA PRO A 134 18.18 7.82 -13.28
C PRO A 134 17.05 7.21 -14.13
N GLY A 135 16.09 6.58 -13.48
CA GLY A 135 14.90 6.04 -14.14
C GLY A 135 13.98 7.12 -14.69
N SER A 136 12.93 6.69 -15.39
CA SER A 136 11.89 7.60 -15.89
C SER A 136 11.25 8.37 -14.72
N GLY A 137 11.22 9.70 -14.82
CA GLY A 137 10.71 10.59 -13.76
C GLY A 137 11.67 10.85 -12.60
N GLN A 138 12.89 10.32 -12.63
CA GLN A 138 13.94 10.62 -11.67
C GLN A 138 14.94 11.64 -12.26
N ALA A 139 15.64 12.36 -11.39
CA ALA A 139 16.70 13.28 -11.77
C ALA A 139 17.95 12.99 -10.93
N ALA A 140 19.12 13.01 -11.57
CA ALA A 140 20.41 12.90 -10.89
C ALA A 140 21.00 14.29 -10.65
N LEU A 141 21.49 14.53 -9.43
CA LEU A 141 22.21 15.75 -9.06
C LEU A 141 23.56 15.36 -8.46
N VAL A 142 24.58 16.16 -8.76
CA VAL A 142 25.93 15.99 -8.22
C VAL A 142 26.11 16.96 -7.07
N PHE A 143 26.58 16.44 -5.93
CA PHE A 143 26.93 17.22 -4.74
C PHE A 143 28.43 17.20 -4.54
N ASP A 144 29.02 18.37 -4.30
CA ASP A 144 30.41 18.50 -3.91
C ASP A 144 30.55 18.27 -2.41
N LEU A 145 31.14 17.13 -2.04
CA LEU A 145 31.32 16.76 -0.64
C LEU A 145 32.37 17.62 0.10
N GLN A 146 33.10 18.48 -0.60
CA GLN A 146 34.02 19.45 0.01
C GLN A 146 33.31 20.74 0.45
N LEU A 147 32.07 20.94 0.03
CA LEU A 147 31.26 22.13 0.34
C LEU A 147 30.12 21.80 1.34
N PRO A 148 29.61 22.79 2.09
CA PRO A 148 28.48 22.57 2.99
C PRO A 148 27.24 22.02 2.27
N LEU A 149 26.73 20.86 2.71
CA LEU A 149 25.58 20.18 2.07
C LEU A 149 24.27 20.97 2.15
N ALA A 150 24.02 21.70 3.24
CA ALA A 150 22.77 22.42 3.44
C ALA A 150 22.49 23.44 2.33
N ALA A 151 23.51 24.20 1.92
CA ALA A 151 23.38 25.18 0.83
C ALA A 151 23.11 24.50 -0.52
N GLN A 152 23.78 23.37 -0.77
CA GLN A 152 23.59 22.59 -2.00
C GLN A 152 22.20 21.96 -2.05
N LEU A 153 21.67 21.46 -0.93
CA LEU A 153 20.33 20.89 -0.83
C LEU A 153 19.23 21.92 -1.09
N GLU A 154 19.38 23.15 -0.58
CA GLU A 154 18.43 24.22 -0.87
C GLU A 154 18.44 24.62 -2.36
N GLN A 155 19.61 24.60 -3.01
CA GLN A 155 19.72 24.85 -4.44
C GLN A 155 19.12 23.69 -5.26
N ALA A 156 19.45 22.45 -4.89
CA ALA A 156 18.91 21.23 -5.48
C ALA A 156 17.38 21.21 -5.43
N LYS A 157 16.79 21.52 -4.28
CA LYS A 157 15.33 21.63 -4.09
C LYS A 157 14.70 22.59 -5.11
N ARG A 158 15.26 23.79 -5.27
CA ARG A 158 14.73 24.78 -6.23
C ARG A 158 14.79 24.28 -7.67
N LEU A 159 15.91 23.65 -8.06
CA LEU A 159 16.07 23.07 -9.40
C LEU A 159 15.06 21.96 -9.66
N LEU A 160 14.92 21.02 -8.72
CA LEU A 160 13.98 19.90 -8.82
C LEU A 160 12.53 20.37 -8.89
N GLN A 161 12.15 21.40 -8.12
CA GLN A 161 10.81 21.99 -8.20
C GLN A 161 10.52 22.65 -9.55
N ILE A 162 11.52 23.22 -10.22
CA ILE A 162 11.35 23.79 -11.57
C ILE A 162 11.19 22.66 -12.58
N GLU A 163 12.07 21.65 -12.53
CA GLU A 163 12.06 20.53 -13.46
C GLU A 163 10.78 19.68 -13.32
N GLN A 164 10.34 19.39 -12.09
CA GLN A 164 9.08 18.68 -11.84
C GLN A 164 7.89 19.43 -12.46
N ARG A 165 7.79 20.75 -12.25
CA ARG A 165 6.73 21.57 -12.85
C ARG A 165 6.78 21.57 -14.37
N ARG A 166 7.97 21.59 -14.96
CA ARG A 166 8.16 21.51 -16.41
C ARG A 166 7.68 20.16 -16.95
N GLN A 167 8.06 19.05 -16.32
CA GLN A 167 7.65 17.71 -16.75
C GLN A 167 6.14 17.49 -16.60
N ILE A 168 5.52 18.01 -15.53
CA ILE A 168 4.06 17.99 -15.37
C ILE A 168 3.39 18.81 -16.47
N LYS A 169 3.89 20.01 -16.77
CA LYS A 169 3.34 20.87 -17.84
C LYS A 169 3.42 20.20 -19.21
N ASN A 170 4.46 19.40 -19.45
CA ASN A 170 4.66 18.65 -20.69
C ASN A 170 3.97 17.28 -20.69
N ALA A 171 3.14 16.97 -19.69
CA ALA A 171 2.46 15.69 -19.50
C ALA A 171 3.40 14.47 -19.42
N SER A 172 4.68 14.68 -19.12
CA SER A 172 5.67 13.60 -18.91
C SER A 172 5.55 12.99 -17.52
N LEU A 173 5.03 13.76 -16.55
CA LEU A 173 4.72 13.31 -15.20
C LEU A 173 3.30 13.71 -14.80
N LEU A 174 2.69 12.88 -13.96
CA LEU A 174 1.48 13.28 -13.24
C LEU A 174 1.86 14.16 -12.05
N PRO A 175 1.00 15.13 -11.67
CA PRO A 175 1.14 15.82 -10.40
C PRO A 175 1.22 14.82 -9.23
N PRO A 176 2.03 15.09 -8.19
CA PRO A 176 2.14 14.23 -7.02
C PRO A 176 0.92 14.37 -6.08
N ARG A 177 -0.28 14.27 -6.66
CA ARG A 177 -1.57 14.37 -5.96
C ARG A 177 -2.39 13.15 -6.27
N ILE A 178 -2.95 12.49 -5.26
CA ILE A 178 -3.64 11.22 -5.45
C ILE A 178 -4.79 11.31 -6.47
N ALA A 179 -5.51 12.43 -6.48
CA ALA A 179 -6.60 12.68 -7.42
C ALA A 179 -6.16 12.64 -8.89
N ALA A 180 -4.92 13.04 -9.21
CA ALA A 180 -4.39 12.98 -10.57
C ALA A 180 -4.13 11.53 -11.04
N HIS A 181 -3.94 10.60 -10.11
CA HIS A 181 -3.72 9.19 -10.37
C HIS A 181 -5.02 8.38 -10.43
N GLY A 182 -6.13 8.91 -9.90
CA GLY A 182 -7.42 8.22 -9.75
C GLY A 182 -7.86 7.41 -10.97
N PRO A 183 -7.98 7.99 -12.19
CA PRO A 183 -8.42 7.25 -13.38
C PRO A 183 -7.54 6.03 -13.70
N ARG A 184 -6.23 6.18 -13.54
CA ARG A 184 -5.25 5.09 -13.76
C ARG A 184 -5.40 4.01 -12.70
N LEU A 185 -5.52 4.41 -11.43
CA LEU A 185 -5.66 3.48 -10.31
C LEU A 185 -7.00 2.73 -10.37
N THR A 186 -8.10 3.38 -10.77
CA THR A 186 -9.39 2.71 -11.01
C THR A 186 -9.25 1.61 -12.04
N ARG A 187 -8.59 1.90 -13.17
CA ARG A 187 -8.37 0.90 -14.23
C ARG A 187 -7.53 -0.28 -13.74
N MET A 188 -6.55 -0.04 -12.86
CA MET A 188 -5.77 -1.10 -12.23
C MET A 188 -6.62 -1.96 -11.27
N LEU A 189 -7.53 -1.37 -10.50
CA LEU A 189 -8.48 -2.15 -9.68
C LEU A 189 -9.39 -3.01 -10.56
N GLN A 190 -9.92 -2.47 -11.66
CA GLN A 190 -10.71 -3.23 -12.63
C GLN A 190 -9.93 -4.41 -13.22
N LEU A 191 -8.63 -4.23 -13.52
CA LEU A 191 -7.78 -5.33 -13.96
C LEU A 191 -7.67 -6.43 -12.92
N LEU A 192 -7.40 -6.07 -11.65
CA LEU A 192 -7.29 -7.04 -10.56
C LEU A 192 -8.61 -7.80 -10.35
N ASP A 193 -9.73 -7.08 -10.32
CA ASP A 193 -11.06 -7.65 -10.12
C ASP A 193 -11.47 -8.55 -11.30
N GLY A 194 -11.12 -8.16 -12.54
CA GLY A 194 -11.34 -8.97 -13.74
C GLY A 194 -10.53 -10.25 -13.76
N THR A 195 -9.24 -10.18 -13.39
CA THR A 195 -8.38 -11.37 -13.25
C THR A 195 -8.90 -12.30 -12.15
N GLN A 196 -9.31 -11.76 -11.01
CA GLN A 196 -9.86 -12.55 -9.91
C GLN A 196 -11.19 -13.24 -10.29
N ALA A 197 -12.01 -12.59 -11.13
CA ALA A 197 -13.23 -13.18 -11.67
C ALA A 197 -12.98 -14.24 -12.77
N GLY A 198 -11.72 -14.53 -13.11
CA GLY A 198 -11.35 -15.48 -14.17
C GLY A 198 -11.70 -14.98 -15.57
N ALA A 199 -11.71 -13.66 -15.79
CA ALA A 199 -11.98 -13.11 -17.11
C ALA A 199 -10.85 -13.40 -18.10
N GLU A 200 -11.23 -13.82 -19.31
CA GLU A 200 -10.27 -14.02 -20.41
C GLU A 200 -9.57 -12.71 -20.79
N PRO A 201 -8.24 -12.70 -21.01
CA PRO A 201 -7.48 -11.49 -21.34
C PRO A 201 -8.06 -10.71 -22.52
N SER A 202 -8.53 -11.41 -23.57
CA SER A 202 -9.13 -10.79 -24.76
C SER A 202 -10.41 -9.99 -24.44
N ARG A 203 -11.23 -10.47 -23.49
CA ARG A 203 -12.42 -9.75 -23.04
C ARG A 203 -12.06 -8.54 -22.19
N MET A 204 -11.02 -8.65 -21.38
CA MET A 204 -10.53 -7.52 -20.57
C MET A 204 -9.93 -6.43 -21.45
N VAL A 205 -9.18 -6.78 -22.51
CA VAL A 205 -8.68 -5.85 -23.52
C VAL A 205 -9.84 -5.05 -24.12
N GLN A 206 -10.88 -5.74 -24.58
CA GLN A 206 -12.04 -5.10 -25.21
C GLN A 206 -12.81 -4.20 -24.24
N ALA A 207 -13.09 -4.68 -23.03
CA ALA A 207 -13.93 -3.97 -22.07
C ALA A 207 -13.22 -2.76 -21.41
N LEU A 208 -11.90 -2.84 -21.21
CA LEU A 208 -11.11 -1.77 -20.57
C LEU A 208 -10.39 -0.88 -21.58
N GLY A 209 -10.48 -1.19 -22.87
CA GLY A 209 -9.92 -0.38 -23.96
C GLY A 209 -8.39 -0.40 -24.03
N PHE A 210 -7.79 -1.58 -23.86
CA PHE A 210 -6.36 -1.76 -24.11
C PHE A 210 -6.10 -1.98 -25.61
N ASP A 211 -4.95 -1.51 -26.10
CA ASP A 211 -4.58 -1.68 -27.51
C ASP A 211 -4.20 -3.12 -27.85
N SER A 212 -3.68 -3.87 -26.88
CA SER A 212 -3.24 -5.26 -27.06
C SER A 212 -3.23 -6.04 -25.75
N VAL A 213 -3.08 -7.37 -25.85
CA VAL A 213 -2.91 -8.25 -24.68
C VAL A 213 -1.61 -7.93 -23.96
N GLU A 214 -0.54 -7.62 -24.68
CA GLU A 214 0.75 -7.25 -24.07
C GLU A 214 0.67 -5.92 -23.30
N ALA A 215 -0.15 -4.97 -23.77
CA ALA A 215 -0.41 -3.74 -23.04
C ALA A 215 -1.20 -4.01 -21.75
N LEU A 216 -2.18 -4.92 -21.81
CA LEU A 216 -2.92 -5.38 -20.64
C LEU A 216 -2.00 -6.10 -19.65
N ASP A 217 -1.14 -7.00 -20.10
CA ASP A 217 -0.22 -7.75 -19.24
C ASP A 217 0.73 -6.82 -18.49
N ARG A 218 1.31 -5.82 -19.18
CA ARG A 218 2.16 -4.81 -18.52
C ARG A 218 1.39 -4.03 -17.46
N ALA A 219 0.15 -3.65 -17.75
CA ALA A 219 -0.69 -2.93 -16.80
C ALA A 219 -1.12 -3.81 -15.61
N LEU A 220 -1.37 -5.10 -15.85
CA LEU A 220 -1.69 -6.07 -14.81
C LEU A 220 -0.50 -6.33 -13.89
N GLU A 221 0.70 -6.47 -14.43
CA GLU A 221 1.93 -6.61 -13.63
C GLU A 221 2.22 -5.36 -12.81
N GLU A 222 1.87 -4.16 -13.31
CA GLU A 222 1.91 -2.96 -12.50
C GLU A 222 0.85 -2.94 -11.39
N ALA A 223 -0.39 -3.34 -11.70
CA ALA A 223 -1.46 -3.43 -10.72
C ALA A 223 -1.13 -4.42 -9.59
N LYS A 224 -0.52 -5.57 -9.93
CA LYS A 224 -0.02 -6.55 -8.97
C LYS A 224 1.11 -5.97 -8.12
N ARG A 225 2.08 -5.28 -8.70
CA ARG A 225 3.14 -4.61 -7.93
C ARG A 225 2.60 -3.59 -6.93
N LEU A 226 1.54 -2.84 -7.30
CA LEU A 226 0.84 -1.98 -6.36
C LEU A 226 0.15 -2.78 -5.25
N ARG A 227 -0.60 -3.82 -5.59
CA ARG A 227 -1.26 -4.73 -4.62
C ARG A 227 -0.26 -5.40 -3.66
N ASP A 228 0.92 -5.76 -4.15
CA ASP A 228 1.93 -6.57 -3.47
C ASP A 228 3.02 -5.70 -2.82
N GLY A 229 2.58 -4.65 -2.12
CA GLY A 229 3.42 -3.75 -1.32
C GLY A 229 3.59 -2.34 -1.89
N GLY A 230 3.48 -2.16 -3.21
CA GLY A 230 3.63 -0.85 -3.86
C GLY A 230 2.56 0.17 -3.44
N TYR A 231 1.42 -0.29 -2.90
CA TYR A 231 0.35 0.53 -2.37
C TYR A 231 0.82 1.49 -1.27
N ARG A 232 1.87 1.13 -0.51
CA ARG A 232 2.47 2.02 0.49
C ARG A 232 3.05 3.28 -0.15
N GLY A 233 3.55 3.20 -1.38
CA GLY A 233 4.03 4.36 -2.12
C GLY A 233 2.95 5.40 -2.43
N LEU A 234 1.66 5.00 -2.46
CA LEU A 234 0.55 5.93 -2.66
C LEU A 234 0.38 6.86 -1.47
N LEU A 235 0.79 6.45 -0.26
CA LEU A 235 0.74 7.26 0.97
C LEU A 235 1.68 8.47 0.93
N LEU A 236 2.59 8.53 -0.05
CA LEU A 236 3.50 9.64 -0.29
C LEU A 236 2.89 10.70 -1.22
N LEU A 237 1.68 10.48 -1.74
CA LEU A 237 0.95 11.42 -2.59
C LEU A 237 -0.02 12.25 -1.74
N ASP A 238 -0.08 13.56 -2.01
CA ASP A 238 -0.98 14.50 -1.34
C ASP A 238 -2.45 14.36 -1.79
#